data_AF-A0A7S2G9E6-F1
#
_entry.id   AF-A0A7S2G9E6-F1
#
_cell.length_a   1.000
_cell.length_b   1.000
_cell.length_c   1.000
_cell.angle_alpha   90.00
_cell.angle_beta   90.00
_cell.angle_gamma   90.00
#
_symmetry.space_group_name_H-M   'P 1'
#
loop_
_entity.id
_entity.type
_entity.pdbx_description
1 polymer ?
#
loop_
_entity_poly.entity_id
_entity_poly.type
_entity_poly.pdbx_seq_one_letter_code
_entity_poly.pdbx_strand_id
1 'polypeptide(L)'
;MEVHQLMRNAAAAQGVRENVDFCVQCQSYKLLFAEADRIPRAQTIWETFLSPAAETPVNISDTLIKKIEPKIKTADAEVFELAYNEVLQIISDNLFSHYLKAIEHAKKESEAKKKEEADGASAPAPPSSGGCCLLM
;
A
#
# COMPACT_ATOMS: atom_id res chain seq x y z
N MET A 1 10.03 -0.14 4.79
CA MET A 1 8.59 -0.09 4.44
C MET A 1 8.50 -0.02 2.94
N GLU A 2 7.82 -0.97 2.29
CA GLU A 2 7.50 -0.82 0.87
C GLU A 2 6.58 0.39 0.68
N VAL A 3 6.92 1.26 -0.28
CA VAL A 3 6.19 2.50 -0.60
C VAL A 3 4.69 2.24 -0.82
N HIS A 4 4.37 1.10 -1.43
CA HIS A 4 3.00 0.67 -1.70
C HIS A 4 2.20 0.38 -0.43
N GLN A 5 2.84 -0.06 0.67
CA GLN A 5 2.15 -0.34 1.93
C GLN A 5 1.70 0.95 2.63
N LEU A 6 2.52 2.01 2.59
CA LEU A 6 2.12 3.31 3.12
C LEU A 6 0.96 3.91 2.32
N MET A 7 0.99 3.76 0.99
CA MET A 7 -0.10 4.20 0.13
C MET A 7 -1.39 3.41 0.40
N ARG A 8 -1.31 2.08 0.59
CA ARG A 8 -2.46 1.26 1.00
C ARG A 8 -3.03 1.67 2.34
N ASN A 9 -2.19 2.02 3.32
CA ASN A 9 -2.64 2.47 4.63
C ASN A 9 -3.36 3.83 4.53
N ALA A 10 -2.81 4.76 3.75
CA ALA A 10 -3.46 6.04 3.47
C ALA A 10 -4.80 5.84 2.75
N ALA A 11 -4.86 4.93 1.76
CA ALA A 11 -6.08 4.57 1.05
C ALA A 11 -7.14 3.95 1.97
N ALA A 12 -6.73 3.03 2.84
CA ALA A 12 -7.61 2.40 3.82
C ALA A 12 -8.20 3.41 4.81
N ALA A 13 -7.41 4.38 5.25
CA ALA A 13 -7.89 5.47 6.10
C ALA A 13 -8.92 6.37 5.40
N GLN A 14 -8.96 6.37 4.07
CA GLN A 14 -9.95 7.09 3.25
C GLN A 14 -11.06 6.18 2.71
N GLY A 15 -11.07 4.89 3.07
CA GLY A 15 -12.08 3.93 2.60
C GLY A 15 -12.00 3.59 1.11
N VAL A 16 -10.86 3.86 0.46
CA VAL A 16 -10.64 3.66 -0.99
C VAL A 16 -9.44 2.74 -1.29
N ARG A 17 -9.27 1.73 -0.43
CA ARG A 17 -8.13 0.80 -0.50
C ARG A 17 -8.15 -0.03 -1.79
N GLU A 18 -9.33 -0.38 -2.26
CA GLU A 18 -9.57 -1.17 -3.47
C GLU A 18 -8.90 -0.55 -4.70
N ASN A 19 -8.84 0.78 -4.81
CA ASN A 19 -8.17 1.45 -5.91
C ASN A 19 -6.67 1.14 -5.96
N VAL A 20 -5.99 1.19 -4.81
CA VAL A 20 -4.56 0.87 -4.73
C VAL A 20 -4.32 -0.63 -4.94
N ASP A 21 -5.16 -1.47 -4.35
CA ASP A 21 -5.07 -2.93 -4.49
C ASP A 21 -5.26 -3.34 -5.96
N PHE A 22 -6.25 -2.79 -6.66
CA PHE A 22 -6.46 -3.00 -8.09
C PHE A 22 -5.24 -2.61 -8.94
N CYS A 23 -4.66 -1.42 -8.70
CA CYS A 23 -3.46 -0.98 -9.43
C CYS A 23 -2.29 -1.94 -9.25
N VAL A 24 -2.08 -2.45 -8.02
CA VAL A 24 -1.02 -3.44 -7.77
C VAL A 24 -1.30 -4.76 -8.50
N GLN A 25 -2.55 -5.23 -8.49
CA GLN A 25 -2.92 -6.46 -9.18
C GLN A 25 -2.72 -6.34 -10.70
N CYS A 26 -3.03 -5.17 -11.27
CA CYS A 26 -2.75 -4.85 -12.67
C CYS A 26 -1.24 -4.85 -12.99
N GLN A 27 -0.42 -4.28 -12.12
CA GLN A 27 1.05 -4.33 -12.28
C GLN A 27 1.58 -5.76 -12.22
N SER A 28 1.11 -6.57 -11.27
CA SER A 28 1.48 -7.99 -11.20
C SER A 28 1.00 -8.77 -12.42
N TYR A 29 -0.19 -8.45 -12.95
CA TYR A 29 -0.74 -9.07 -14.15
C TYR A 29 0.14 -8.81 -15.38
N LYS A 30 0.66 -7.58 -15.55
CA LYS A 30 1.56 -7.23 -16.65
C LYS A 30 2.88 -8.03 -16.65
N LEU A 31 3.25 -8.64 -15.52
CA LEU A 31 4.44 -9.50 -15.41
C LEU A 31 4.20 -10.94 -15.88
N LEU A 32 2.96 -11.32 -16.22
CA LEU A 32 2.61 -12.66 -16.67
C LEU A 32 2.88 -12.84 -18.17
N PHE A 33 3.83 -13.73 -18.48
CA PHE A 33 4.23 -14.02 -19.86
C PHE A 33 3.31 -15.02 -20.56
N ALA A 34 2.90 -16.09 -19.87
CA ALA A 34 2.09 -17.16 -20.46
C ALA A 34 0.60 -16.80 -20.42
N GLU A 35 -0.09 -17.05 -21.54
CA GLU A 35 -1.54 -16.85 -21.65
C GLU A 35 -2.32 -17.73 -20.67
N ALA A 36 -1.85 -18.97 -20.44
CA ALA A 36 -2.42 -19.90 -19.48
C ALA A 36 -2.44 -19.35 -18.04
N ASP A 37 -1.50 -18.48 -17.68
CA ASP A 37 -1.46 -17.80 -16.38
C ASP A 37 -2.29 -16.50 -16.39
N ARG A 38 -2.36 -15.83 -17.54
CA ARG A 38 -3.12 -14.57 -17.70
C ARG A 38 -4.62 -14.79 -17.59
N ILE A 39 -5.20 -15.82 -18.22
CA ILE A 39 -6.65 -16.04 -18.19
C ILE A 39 -7.21 -16.16 -16.76
N PRO A 40 -6.74 -17.09 -15.91
CA PRO A 40 -7.26 -17.20 -14.55
C PRO A 40 -7.00 -15.93 -13.74
N ARG A 41 -5.86 -15.26 -13.96
CA ARG A 41 -5.56 -14.01 -13.27
C ARG A 41 -6.49 -12.87 -13.68
N ALA A 42 -6.79 -12.75 -14.97
CA ALA A 42 -7.72 -11.75 -15.49
C ALA A 42 -9.13 -11.97 -14.94
N GLN A 43 -9.58 -13.22 -14.84
CA GLN A 43 -10.85 -13.57 -14.20
C GLN A 43 -10.89 -13.16 -12.74
N THR A 44 -9.84 -13.47 -11.96
CA THR A 44 -9.77 -13.04 -10.56
C THR A 44 -9.84 -11.52 -10.41
N ILE A 45 -9.08 -10.78 -11.22
CA ILE A 45 -9.09 -9.31 -11.18
C ILE A 45 -10.47 -8.77 -11.55
N TRP A 46 -11.09 -9.34 -12.58
CA TRP A 46 -12.45 -8.98 -13.00
C TRP A 46 -13.46 -9.20 -11.88
N GLU A 47 -13.51 -10.41 -11.30
CA GLU A 47 -14.47 -10.78 -10.26
C GLU A 47 -14.27 -9.97 -8.97
N THR A 48 -13.03 -9.61 -8.64
CA THR A 48 -12.71 -8.90 -7.39
C THR A 48 -12.99 -7.39 -7.48
N PHE A 49 -12.75 -6.77 -8.65
CA PHE A 49 -12.71 -5.31 -8.76
C PHE A 49 -13.64 -4.69 -9.81
N LEU A 50 -14.04 -5.43 -10.84
CA LEU A 50 -14.69 -4.83 -12.03
C LEU A 50 -16.07 -5.41 -12.35
N SER A 51 -16.35 -6.63 -11.90
CA SER A 51 -17.64 -7.28 -12.08
C SER A 51 -18.75 -6.44 -11.43
N PRO A 52 -19.97 -6.42 -12.01
CA PRO A 52 -21.13 -5.82 -11.34
C PRO A 52 -21.43 -6.42 -9.96
N ALA A 53 -20.95 -7.64 -9.71
CA ALA A 53 -21.06 -8.35 -8.43
C ALA A 53 -19.74 -8.38 -7.65
N ALA A 54 -18.79 -7.49 -7.96
CA ALA A 54 -17.49 -7.45 -7.31
C ALA A 54 -17.60 -7.16 -5.82
N GLU A 55 -16.81 -7.86 -5.02
CA GLU A 55 -16.75 -7.65 -3.57
C GLU A 55 -16.14 -6.28 -3.22
N THR A 56 -15.13 -5.85 -3.99
CA THR A 56 -14.42 -4.58 -3.79
C THR A 56 -14.36 -3.80 -5.10
N PRO A 57 -15.50 -3.26 -5.58
CA PRO A 57 -15.56 -2.60 -6.89
C PRO A 57 -14.73 -1.32 -6.90
N VAL A 58 -13.90 -1.13 -7.92
CA VAL A 58 -13.22 0.16 -8.14
C VAL A 58 -14.14 1.15 -8.82
N ASN A 59 -13.96 2.44 -8.52
CA ASN A 59 -14.78 3.51 -9.07
C ASN A 59 -14.32 3.86 -10.49
N ILE A 60 -14.83 3.16 -11.51
CA ILE A 60 -14.57 3.47 -12.92
C ILE A 60 -15.88 3.53 -13.71
N SER A 61 -15.84 4.16 -14.88
CA SER A 61 -17.05 4.28 -15.71
C SER A 61 -17.58 2.94 -16.25
N ASP A 62 -18.90 2.77 -16.30
CA ASP A 62 -19.57 1.60 -16.89
C ASP A 62 -19.17 1.35 -18.36
N THR A 63 -18.83 2.43 -19.07
CA THR A 63 -18.34 2.35 -20.46
C THR A 63 -17.04 1.58 -20.54
N LEU A 64 -16.16 1.73 -19.54
CA LEU A 64 -14.90 1.01 -19.43
C LEU A 64 -15.12 -0.46 -19.07
N ILE A 65 -16.00 -0.72 -18.10
CA ILE A 65 -16.37 -2.09 -17.71
C ILE A 65 -16.87 -2.88 -18.93
N LYS A 66 -17.78 -2.30 -19.73
CA LYS A 66 -18.30 -2.92 -20.96
C LYS A 66 -17.23 -3.17 -22.03
N LYS A 67 -16.15 -2.38 -22.06
CA LYS A 67 -15.03 -2.57 -23.00
C LYS A 67 -14.10 -3.70 -22.55
N ILE A 68 -13.97 -3.91 -21.24
CA ILE A 68 -13.07 -4.89 -20.65
C ILE A 68 -13.71 -6.28 -20.61
N GLU A 69 -15.00 -6.36 -20.24
CA GLU A 69 -15.75 -7.61 -20.08
C GLU A 69 -15.52 -8.65 -21.20
N PRO A 70 -15.68 -8.33 -22.49
CA PRO A 70 -15.51 -9.33 -23.55
C PRO A 70 -14.06 -9.81 -23.71
N LYS A 71 -13.07 -9.04 -23.24
CA LYS A 71 -11.63 -9.31 -23.39
C LYS A 71 -11.05 -10.13 -22.24
N ILE A 72 -11.77 -10.31 -21.14
CA ILE A 72 -11.31 -11.12 -20.00
C ILE A 72 -11.06 -12.58 -20.41
N LYS A 73 -11.81 -13.09 -21.39
CA LYS A 73 -11.66 -14.47 -21.89
C LYS A 73 -10.41 -14.68 -22.74
N THR A 74 -9.93 -13.64 -23.42
CA THR A 74 -8.69 -13.68 -24.22
C THR A 74 -7.47 -13.23 -23.42
N ALA A 75 -7.69 -12.48 -22.34
CA ALA A 75 -6.67 -12.11 -21.34
C ALA A 75 -5.39 -11.53 -21.97
N ASP A 76 -5.57 -10.54 -22.84
CA ASP A 76 -4.48 -9.76 -23.40
C ASP A 76 -3.69 -9.06 -22.30
N ALA A 77 -2.37 -8.92 -22.47
CA ALA A 77 -1.48 -8.32 -21.47
C ALA A 77 -1.89 -6.89 -21.05
N GLU A 78 -2.59 -6.18 -21.94
CA GLU A 78 -3.01 -4.78 -21.76
C GLU A 78 -4.52 -4.65 -21.47
N VAL A 79 -5.23 -5.76 -21.20
CA VAL A 79 -6.70 -5.75 -21.03
C VAL A 79 -7.19 -4.76 -19.96
N PHE A 80 -6.38 -4.51 -18.93
CA PHE A 80 -6.70 -3.59 -17.83
C PHE A 80 -6.09 -2.19 -17.96
N GLU A 81 -5.35 -1.88 -19.02
CA GLU A 81 -4.55 -0.66 -19.08
C GLU A 81 -5.38 0.63 -18.96
N LEU A 82 -6.51 0.69 -19.66
CA LEU A 82 -7.39 1.86 -19.60
C LEU A 82 -8.01 2.03 -18.20
N ALA A 83 -8.46 0.93 -17.56
CA ALA A 83 -8.98 0.99 -16.20
C ALA A 83 -7.89 1.34 -15.19
N TYR A 84 -6.69 0.79 -15.35
CA TYR A 84 -5.53 1.11 -14.53
C TYR A 84 -5.22 2.61 -14.56
N ASN A 85 -5.21 3.23 -15.74
CA ASN A 85 -4.95 4.66 -15.88
C ASN A 85 -6.04 5.51 -15.22
N GLU A 86 -7.31 5.13 -15.36
CA GLU A 86 -8.43 5.84 -14.70
C GLU A 86 -8.34 5.76 -13.18
N VAL A 87 -8.10 4.57 -12.62
CA VAL A 87 -7.94 4.39 -11.18
C VAL A 87 -6.68 5.10 -10.65
N LEU A 88 -5.59 5.09 -11.43
CA LEU A 88 -4.37 5.80 -11.05
C LEU A 88 -4.60 7.31 -11.01
N GLN A 89 -5.38 7.86 -11.94
CA GLN A 89 -5.79 9.26 -11.92
C GLN A 89 -6.61 9.58 -10.67
N ILE A 90 -7.57 8.73 -10.29
CA ILE A 90 -8.38 8.89 -9.07
C ILE A 90 -7.50 8.91 -7.82
N ILE A 91 -6.50 8.02 -7.74
CA ILE A 91 -5.52 7.98 -6.66
C ILE A 91 -4.69 9.27 -6.63
N SER A 92 -4.24 9.73 -7.79
CA SER A 92 -3.44 10.96 -7.91
C SER A 92 -4.23 12.18 -7.41
N ASP A 93 -5.47 12.32 -7.84
CA ASP A 93 -6.28 13.50 -7.56
C ASP A 93 -6.78 13.54 -6.10
N ASN A 94 -7.17 12.39 -5.56
CA ASN A 94 -7.87 12.34 -4.28
C ASN A 94 -7.01 11.83 -3.12
N LEU A 95 -6.03 10.95 -3.38
CA LEU A 95 -5.30 10.25 -2.33
C LEU A 95 -3.87 10.76 -2.14
N PHE A 96 -3.23 11.29 -3.19
CA PHE A 96 -1.81 11.63 -3.15
C PHE A 96 -1.49 12.68 -2.06
N SER A 97 -2.35 13.69 -1.88
CA SER A 97 -2.17 14.70 -0.83
C SER A 97 -2.26 14.12 0.59
N HIS A 98 -3.14 13.13 0.80
CA HIS A 98 -3.28 12.41 2.08
C HIS A 98 -2.08 11.51 2.36
N TYR A 99 -1.57 10.85 1.32
CA TYR A 99 -0.35 10.06 1.39
C TYR A 99 0.88 10.91 1.80
N LEU A 100 1.04 12.10 1.23
CA LEU A 100 2.13 13.01 1.60
C LEU A 100 2.06 13.42 3.08
N LYS A 101 0.86 13.77 3.57
CA LYS A 101 0.64 14.10 4.99
C LYS A 101 0.97 12.91 5.90
N ALA A 102 0.57 11.70 5.51
CA ALA A 102 0.87 10.49 6.27
C ALA A 102 2.38 10.23 6.37
N ILE A 103 3.13 10.46 5.28
CA ILE A 103 4.60 10.38 5.31
C ILE A 103 5.21 11.41 6.26
N GLU A 104 4.75 12.66 6.20
CA GLU A 104 5.26 13.72 7.08
C GLU A 104 5.01 13.40 8.56
N HIS A 105 3.83 12.89 8.88
CA HIS A 105 3.49 12.46 10.25
C HIS A 105 4.41 11.33 10.72
N ALA A 106 4.56 10.28 9.90
CA ALA A 106 5.42 9.14 10.22
C ALA A 106 6.89 9.54 10.42
N LYS A 107 7.40 10.51 9.65
CA LYS A 107 8.75 11.06 9.84
C LYS A 107 8.87 11.76 11.19
N LYS A 108 7.94 12.66 11.52
CA LYS A 108 7.93 13.38 12.82
C LYS A 108 7.88 12.43 14.01
N GLU A 109 7.05 11.39 13.95
CA GLU A 109 6.99 10.35 14.99
C GLU A 109 8.31 9.60 15.15
N SER A 110 8.98 9.27 14.05
CA SER A 110 10.28 8.58 14.10
C SER A 110 11.39 9.44 14.68
N GLU A 111 11.34 10.76 14.46
CA GLU A 111 12.29 11.73 15.00
C GLU A 111 12.03 12.01 16.48
N ALA A 112 10.77 12.07 16.91
CA ALA A 112 10.38 12.20 18.31
C ALA A 112 10.87 11.01 19.14
N LYS A 113 10.66 9.78 18.66
CA LYS A 113 11.14 8.56 19.32
C LYS A 113 12.67 8.52 19.47
N LYS A 114 13.40 8.98 18.46
CA LYS A 114 14.88 9.08 18.52
C LYS A 114 15.37 10.11 19.53
N LYS A 115 14.63 11.20 19.75
CA LYS A 115 14.97 12.20 20.78
C LYS A 115 14.71 11.67 22.18
N GLU A 116 13.60 10.96 22.39
CA GLU A 116 13.29 10.35 23.69
C GLU A 116 14.29 9.25 24.09
N GLU A 117 14.76 8.45 23.13
CA GLU A 117 15.83 7.46 23.37
C GLU A 117 17.21 8.08 23.62
N ALA A 118 17.48 9.29 23.11
CA ALA A 118 18.73 10.02 23.34
C ALA A 118 18.76 10.74 24.69
N ASP A 119 17.63 11.28 25.17
CA ASP A 119 17.51 11.91 26.49
C ASP A 119 17.38 10.89 27.64
N GLY A 120 16.96 9.64 27.35
CA GLY A 120 16.84 8.56 28.35
C GLY A 120 18.17 7.86 28.71
N ALA A 121 19.28 8.16 28.04
CA ALA A 121 20.57 7.46 28.20
C ALA A 121 21.51 8.07 29.28
N SER A 122 21.00 8.86 30.23
CA SER A 122 21.77 9.33 31.39
C SER A 122 21.20 8.78 32.69
N ALA A 123 21.46 7.50 32.96
CA ALA A 123 21.45 6.98 34.33
C ALA A 123 22.92 6.91 34.81
N PRO A 124 23.31 7.66 35.87
CA PRO A 124 24.66 7.57 36.39
C PRO A 124 24.91 6.18 36.98
N ALA A 125 26.06 5.60 36.64
CA ALA A 125 26.53 4.34 37.18
C ALA A 125 26.57 4.39 38.72
N PRO A 126 26.18 3.32 39.45
CA PRO A 126 26.27 3.30 40.89
C PRO A 126 27.74 3.41 41.35
N PRO A 127 28.05 4.19 42.38
CA PRO A 127 29.41 4.32 42.87
C PRO A 127 29.88 2.99 43.48
N SER A 128 31.02 2.52 42.97
CA SER A 128 31.84 1.48 43.57
C SER A 128 32.26 1.92 44.98
N SER A 129 31.56 1.41 46.02
CA SER A 129 32.00 1.55 47.39
C SER A 129 33.05 0.47 47.69
N GLY A 130 34.31 0.82 47.46
CA GLY A 130 35.46 0.06 47.95
C GLY A 130 35.47 0.04 49.47
N GLY A 131 35.15 -1.11 50.07
CA GLY A 131 35.37 -1.37 51.49
C GLY A 131 36.77 -1.91 51.71
N CYS A 132 37.71 -1.06 52.09
CA CYS A 132 39.03 -1.45 52.56
C CYS A 132 39.27 -0.89 53.98
N CYS A 133 39.47 -1.83 54.92
CA CYS A 133 40.29 -1.72 56.15
C CYS A 133 39.77 -1.08 57.46
N LEU A 134 39.71 -1.95 58.48
CA LEU A 134 40.41 -1.93 59.79
C LEU A 134 39.62 -1.68 61.11
N LEU A 135 40.01 -2.50 62.11
CA LEU A 135 39.95 -2.37 63.58
C LEU A 135 38.72 -2.92 64.33
N MET A 136 38.83 -4.13 64.88
CA MET A 136 39.19 -4.39 66.30
C MET A 136 39.56 -5.87 66.50
#